data_AF-A0AAW4QA03-F1
#
_entry.id   AF-A0AAW4QA03-F1
#
_cell.length_a   1.000
_cell.length_b   1.000
_cell.length_c   1.000
_cell.angle_alpha   90.00
_cell.angle_beta   90.00
_cell.angle_gamma   90.00
#
_symmetry.space_group_name_H-M   'P 1'
#
loop_
_entity.id
_entity.type
_entity.pdbx_description
1 polymer ?
#
loop_
_entity_poly.entity_id
_entity_poly.type
_entity_poly.pdbx_seq_one_letter_code
_entity_poly.pdbx_strand_id
1 'polypeptide(L)'
;MDINCPNCGEPWEAYHMRHDEPHEWGLSALELKDILETGRFSGPTDRIREAARAAGWEFATDSVLSFTRCPCCVKATPLRDALARKERTTVLAELLDGDEDALASYLAE
;
A
#
# COMPACT_ATOMS: atom_id res chain seq x y z
N MET A 1 -12.41 -4.47 -3.95
CA MET A 1 -12.33 -3.20 -4.71
C MET A 1 -10.90 -3.06 -5.20
N ASP A 2 -10.69 -2.60 -6.43
CA ASP A 2 -9.35 -2.41 -6.98
C ASP A 2 -8.86 -1.00 -6.68
N ILE A 3 -7.64 -0.90 -6.16
CA ILE A 3 -6.92 0.36 -5.97
C ILE A 3 -5.85 0.44 -7.04
N ASN A 4 -5.90 1.47 -7.87
CA ASN A 4 -4.92 1.67 -8.94
C ASN A 4 -3.64 2.30 -8.39
N CYS A 5 -2.50 1.65 -8.63
CA CYS A 5 -1.19 2.18 -8.24
C CYS A 5 -1.03 3.63 -8.71
N PRO A 6 -0.82 4.59 -7.79
CA PRO A 6 -0.70 6.01 -8.14
C PRO A 6 0.46 6.30 -9.10
N ASN A 7 1.47 5.43 -9.12
CA ASN A 7 2.65 5.60 -9.97
C ASN A 7 2.46 5.03 -11.38
N CYS A 8 2.03 3.77 -11.52
CA CYS A 8 2.00 3.08 -12.82
C CYS A 8 0.59 2.73 -13.33
N GLY A 9 -0.44 2.88 -12.50
CA GLY A 9 -1.82 2.57 -12.86
C GLY A 9 -2.21 1.10 -12.74
N GLU A 10 -1.30 0.21 -12.33
CA GLU A 10 -1.61 -1.21 -12.12
C GLU A 10 -2.71 -1.38 -11.05
N PRO A 11 -3.80 -2.11 -11.34
CA PRO A 11 -4.84 -2.37 -10.36
C PRO A 11 -4.39 -3.42 -9.34
N TRP A 12 -4.66 -3.16 -8.06
CA TRP A 12 -4.45 -4.12 -6.97
C TRP A 12 -5.71 -4.27 -6.16
N GLU A 13 -6.16 -5.50 -5.96
CA GLU A 13 -7.33 -5.74 -5.11
C GLU A 13 -6.98 -5.40 -3.65
N ALA A 14 -7.83 -4.60 -3.00
CA ALA A 14 -7.62 -4.21 -1.61
C ALA A 14 -7.55 -5.43 -0.68
N TYR A 15 -8.40 -6.44 -0.90
CA TYR A 15 -8.37 -7.68 -0.12
C TYR A 15 -7.05 -8.43 -0.31
N HIS A 16 -6.61 -8.60 -1.55
CA HIS A 16 -5.33 -9.23 -1.88
C HIS A 16 -4.15 -8.48 -1.23
N MET A 17 -4.13 -7.15 -1.34
CA MET A 17 -3.10 -6.32 -0.70
C MET A 17 -3.10 -6.45 0.82
N ARG A 18 -4.28 -6.61 1.42
CA ARG A 18 -4.49 -6.70 2.86
C ARG A 18 -4.16 -8.07 3.45
N HIS A 19 -4.36 -9.15 2.69
CA HIS A 19 -4.37 -10.51 3.21
C HIS A 19 -3.37 -11.46 2.54
N ASP A 20 -3.00 -11.23 1.28
CA ASP A 20 -2.16 -12.16 0.53
C ASP A 20 -0.77 -11.58 0.29
N GLU A 21 -0.68 -10.33 -0.15
CA GLU A 21 0.60 -9.69 -0.50
C GLU A 21 1.63 -9.69 0.64
N PRO A 22 1.25 -9.53 1.94
CA PRO A 22 2.20 -9.65 3.04
C PRO A 22 2.92 -11.01 3.14
N HIS A 23 2.35 -12.08 2.59
CA HIS A 23 2.99 -13.40 2.55
C HIS A 23 4.22 -13.42 1.62
N GLU A 24 4.25 -12.55 0.60
CA GLU A 24 5.34 -12.46 -0.38
C GLU A 24 6.50 -11.58 0.11
N TRP A 25 6.36 -10.86 1.23
CA TRP A 25 7.38 -9.95 1.74
C TRP A 25 8.50 -10.63 2.53
N GLY A 26 8.43 -11.96 2.72
CA GLY A 26 9.46 -12.71 3.46
C GLY A 26 9.47 -12.43 4.96
N LEU A 27 8.28 -12.19 5.54
CA LEU A 27 8.07 -11.93 6.96
C LEU A 27 8.20 -13.21 7.80
N SER A 28 8.58 -13.07 9.07
CA SER A 28 8.41 -14.13 10.05
C SER A 28 6.93 -14.35 10.38
N ALA A 29 6.59 -15.50 10.97
CA ALA A 29 5.20 -15.81 11.33
C ALA A 29 4.56 -14.80 12.31
N LEU A 30 5.37 -14.18 13.17
CA LEU A 30 4.89 -13.16 14.12
C LEU A 30 4.62 -11.84 13.40
N GLU A 31 5.55 -11.38 12.56
CA GLU A 31 5.38 -10.16 11.76
C GLU A 31 4.20 -10.28 10.79
N LEU A 32 4.08 -11.43 10.12
CA LEU A 32 2.97 -11.71 9.23
C LEU A 32 1.64 -11.68 9.98
N LYS A 33 1.56 -12.30 11.16
CA LYS A 33 0.35 -12.24 11.98
C LYS A 33 0.00 -10.80 12.36
N ASP A 34 0.99 -10.02 12.81
CA ASP A 34 0.80 -8.63 13.24
C ASP A 34 0.24 -7.74 12.13
N ILE A 35 0.83 -7.80 10.93
CA ILE A 35 0.36 -6.99 9.80
C ILE A 35 -1.00 -7.48 9.27
N LEU A 36 -1.28 -8.79 9.32
CA LEU A 36 -2.58 -9.32 8.93
C LEU A 36 -3.69 -8.97 9.94
N GLU A 37 -3.37 -8.82 11.22
CA GLU A 37 -4.34 -8.39 12.24
C GLU A 37 -4.58 -6.89 12.17
N THR A 38 -3.53 -6.08 12.04
CA THR A 38 -3.63 -4.62 12.15
C THR A 38 -3.87 -3.91 10.83
N GLY A 39 -3.37 -4.45 9.71
CA GLY A 39 -3.36 -3.76 8.41
C GLY A 39 -2.48 -2.51 8.39
N ARG A 40 -1.60 -2.37 9.39
CA ARG A 40 -0.87 -1.13 9.63
C ARG A 40 0.57 -1.41 10.04
N PHE A 41 1.46 -0.57 9.55
CA PHE A 41 2.82 -0.48 10.02
C PHE A 41 2.87 0.28 11.36
N SER A 42 3.85 -0.03 12.18
CA SER A 42 4.17 0.65 13.45
C SER A 42 4.90 1.99 13.26
N GLY A 43 5.26 2.34 12.01
CA GLY A 43 5.85 3.63 11.66
C GLY A 43 6.80 3.57 10.45
N PRO A 44 7.60 4.63 10.23
CA PRO A 44 8.48 4.74 9.06
C PRO A 44 9.69 3.81 9.10
N THR A 45 10.13 3.39 10.29
CA THR A 45 11.25 2.46 10.51
C THR A 45 10.78 1.05 10.85
N ASP A 46 9.53 0.72 10.52
CA ASP A 46 8.99 -0.62 10.73
C ASP A 46 9.70 -1.64 9.84
N ARG A 47 10.16 -2.74 10.45
CA ARG A 47 10.82 -3.85 9.76
C ARG A 47 9.93 -4.51 8.70
N ILE A 48 8.61 -4.57 8.92
CA ILE A 48 7.61 -5.08 7.97
C ILE A 48 7.52 -4.15 6.77
N ARG A 49 7.52 -2.83 6.99
CA ARG A 49 7.51 -1.83 5.92
C ARG A 49 8.80 -1.88 5.10
N GLU A 50 9.94 -2.12 5.73
CA GLU A 50 11.21 -2.36 5.03
C GLU A 50 11.18 -3.63 4.17
N ALA A 51 10.56 -4.70 4.67
CA ALA A 51 10.39 -5.94 3.91
C ALA A 51 9.50 -5.74 2.68
N ALA A 52 8.36 -5.04 2.84
CA ALA A 52 7.51 -4.64 1.73
C ALA A 52 8.27 -3.78 0.71
N ARG A 53 9.12 -2.85 1.17
CA ARG A 53 9.99 -2.04 0.31
C ARG A 53 10.98 -2.89 -0.48
N ALA A 54 11.56 -3.92 0.13
CA ALA A 54 12.43 -4.87 -0.57
C ALA A 54 11.67 -5.66 -1.64
N ALA A 55 10.37 -5.92 -1.45
CA ALA A 55 9.48 -6.51 -2.45
C ALA A 55 9.05 -5.51 -3.56
N GLY A 56 9.37 -4.22 -3.43
CA GLY A 56 9.08 -3.19 -4.44
C GLY A 56 7.90 -2.27 -4.11
N TRP A 57 7.37 -2.35 -2.89
CA TRP A 57 6.28 -1.52 -2.40
C TRP A 57 6.76 -0.23 -1.73
N GLU A 58 6.05 0.88 -1.94
CA GLU A 58 6.23 2.09 -1.14
C GLU A 58 4.86 2.60 -0.70
N PHE A 59 4.76 3.15 0.50
CA PHE A 59 3.50 3.55 1.14
C PHE A 59 3.56 5.00 1.60
N ALA A 60 2.45 5.72 1.50
CA ALA A 60 2.32 7.11 1.93
C ALA A 60 2.28 7.21 3.46
N THR A 61 1.41 6.44 4.11
CA THR A 61 1.23 6.42 5.57
C THR A 61 1.51 5.04 6.12
N ASP A 62 1.04 4.77 7.33
CA ASP A 62 1.18 3.48 7.99
C ASP A 62 0.12 2.46 7.54
N SER A 63 -0.86 2.83 6.71
CA SER A 63 -1.83 1.87 6.15
C SER A 63 -1.23 1.04 5.01
N VAL A 64 -1.49 -0.27 4.99
CA VAL A 64 -1.10 -1.17 3.88
C VAL A 64 -1.84 -0.87 2.57
N LEU A 65 -2.96 -0.14 2.60
CA LEU A 65 -3.67 0.28 1.39
C LEU A 65 -3.14 1.59 0.79
N SER A 66 -2.29 2.31 1.54
CA SER A 66 -1.77 3.62 1.13
C SER A 66 -0.57 3.53 0.17
N PHE A 67 -0.49 2.49 -0.66
CA PHE A 67 0.66 2.29 -1.54
C PHE A 67 0.75 3.38 -2.61
N THR A 68 1.96 3.92 -2.76
CA THR A 68 2.31 4.93 -3.78
C THR A 68 3.15 4.34 -4.90
N ARG A 69 3.74 3.16 -4.67
CA ARG A 69 4.51 2.38 -5.66
C ARG A 69 4.27 0.89 -5.42
N CYS A 70 4.19 0.14 -6.51
CA CYS A 70 4.06 -1.32 -6.50
C CYS A 70 5.24 -2.00 -7.25
N PRO A 71 5.39 -3.32 -7.13
CA PRO A 71 6.46 -4.08 -7.79
C PRO A 71 6.47 -3.92 -9.32
N CYS A 72 5.29 -3.77 -9.94
CA CYS A 72 5.15 -3.57 -11.39
C CYS A 72 5.75 -2.25 -11.88
N CYS A 73 5.94 -1.25 -10.99
CA CYS A 73 6.51 0.05 -11.34
C CYS A 73 7.93 -0.03 -11.89
N VAL A 74 8.68 -1.11 -11.63
CA VAL A 74 10.04 -1.27 -12.17
C VAL A 74 10.07 -1.41 -13.69
N LYS A 75 8.98 -1.91 -14.30
CA LYS A 75 8.86 -2.13 -15.75
C LYS A 75 8.01 -1.06 -16.45
N ALA A 76 7.32 -0.21 -15.68
CA ALA A 76 6.36 0.75 -16.20
C ALA A 76 6.93 2.17 -16.23
N THR A 77 6.55 2.95 -17.24
CA THR A 77 6.72 4.41 -17.20
C THR A 77 5.70 5.00 -16.23
N PRO A 78 6.11 5.88 -15.30
CA PRO A 78 5.16 6.56 -14.42
C PRO A 78 4.06 7.28 -15.22
N LEU A 79 2.85 7.27 -14.70
CA LEU A 79 1.72 8.03 -15.24
C LEU A 79 2.05 9.52 -15.30
N ARG A 80 1.48 10.23 -16.27
CA ARG A 80 1.72 11.68 -16.44
C ARG A 80 1.32 12.49 -15.19
N ASP A 81 0.29 12.05 -14.50
CA ASP A 81 -0.28 12.64 -13.28
C ASP A 81 0.17 11.90 -12.00
N ALA A 82 1.20 11.05 -12.06
CA ALA A 82 1.62 10.21 -10.94
C ALA A 82 1.90 11.00 -9.66
N LEU A 83 2.45 12.22 -9.77
CA LEU A 83 2.69 13.08 -8.60
C LEU A 83 1.37 13.46 -7.90
N ALA A 84 0.40 13.98 -8.65
CA ALA A 84 -0.90 14.38 -8.12
C ALA A 84 -1.68 13.19 -7.54
N ARG A 85 -1.58 12.01 -8.17
CA ARG A 85 -2.20 10.77 -7.66
C ARG A 85 -1.58 10.36 -6.32
N LYS A 86 -0.25 10.40 -6.19
CA LYS A 86 0.45 10.09 -4.94
C LYS A 86 0.07 11.07 -3.83
N GLU A 87 0.03 12.36 -4.14
CA GLU A 87 -0.42 13.40 -3.20
C GLU A 87 -1.86 13.15 -2.72
N ARG A 88 -2.78 12.82 -3.64
CA ARG A 88 -4.15 12.42 -3.30
C ARG A 88 -4.16 11.21 -2.36
N THR A 89 -3.37 10.17 -2.66
CA THR A 89 -3.28 8.98 -1.81
C THR A 89 -2.80 9.34 -0.40
N THR A 90 -1.77 10.18 -0.27
CA THR A 90 -1.30 10.65 1.03
C THR A 90 -2.40 11.38 1.80
N VAL A 91 -3.04 12.37 1.17
CA VAL A 91 -4.09 13.17 1.82
C VAL A 91 -5.26 12.31 2.28
N LEU A 92 -5.73 11.38 1.45
CA LEU A 92 -6.82 10.48 1.80
C LEU A 92 -6.42 9.53 2.93
N ALA A 93 -5.21 8.98 2.89
CA ALA A 93 -4.72 8.06 3.91
C ALA A 93 -4.49 8.75 5.27
N GLU A 94 -4.16 10.04 5.28
CA GLU A 94 -4.08 10.84 6.51
C GLU A 94 -5.48 11.21 7.03
N LEU A 95 -6.41 11.56 6.14
CA LEU A 95 -7.77 11.97 6.52
C LEU A 95 -8.63 10.81 7.03
N LEU A 96 -8.50 9.65 6.40
CA LEU A 96 -9.27 8.43 6.68
C LEU A 96 -8.48 7.46 7.55
N ASP A 97 -7.52 7.98 8.33
CA ASP A 97 -6.64 7.14 9.12
C ASP A 97 -7.44 6.29 10.13
N GLY A 98 -7.39 4.97 9.94
CA GLY A 98 -8.13 4.00 10.76
C GLY A 98 -9.43 3.48 10.14
N ASP A 99 -9.88 4.03 9.02
CA ASP A 99 -11.03 3.53 8.25
C ASP A 99 -10.55 2.95 6.91
N GLU A 100 -10.21 1.66 6.95
CA GLU A 100 -9.67 0.93 5.79
C GLU A 100 -10.69 0.82 4.64
N ASP A 101 -11.97 0.58 4.97
CA ASP A 101 -13.04 0.45 3.99
C ASP A 101 -13.31 1.77 3.26
N ALA A 102 -13.37 2.88 4.01
CA ALA A 102 -13.50 4.21 3.41
C ALA A 102 -12.28 4.53 2.54
N LEU A 103 -11.07 4.27 3.02
CA LEU A 103 -9.85 4.52 2.26
C LEU A 103 -9.84 3.72 0.95
N ALA A 104 -10.17 2.42 1.00
CA ALA A 104 -10.27 1.58 -0.19
C ALA A 104 -11.32 2.12 -1.18
N SER A 105 -12.45 2.60 -0.69
CA SER A 105 -13.52 3.15 -1.53
C SER A 105 -13.07 4.40 -2.28
N TYR A 106 -12.43 5.36 -1.61
CA TYR A 106 -11.96 6.59 -2.27
C TYR A 106 -10.76 6.33 -3.20
N LEU A 107 -9.88 5.40 -2.86
CA LEU A 107 -8.72 5.08 -3.70
C LEU A 107 -9.07 4.23 -4.94
N ALA A 108 -10.25 3.60 -4.96
CA ALA A 108 -10.77 2.87 -6.11
C ALA A 108 -11.34 3.78 -7.22
N GLU A 109 -11.58 5.06 -6.92
CA GLU A 109 -11.96 6.10 -7.87
C GLU A 109 -10.75 6.70 -8.61
#